data_AF-A0AAW5AA76-F1
#
_entry.id   AF-A0AAW5AA76-F1
#
_cell.length_a   1.000
_cell.length_b   1.000
_cell.length_c   1.000
_cell.angle_alpha   90.00
_cell.angle_beta   90.00
_cell.angle_gamma   90.00
#
_symmetry.space_group_name_H-M   'P 1'
#
loop_
_entity.id
_entity.type
_entity.pdbx_description
1 polymer ?
#
loop_
_entity_poly.entity_id
_entity_poly.type
_entity_poly.pdbx_seq_one_letter_code
_entity_poly.pdbx_strand_id
1 'polypeptide(L)' 'MTTNLLRGKSESLRVLVKFAEANGWTVSRTQGGHIKFTKSGLGSIYTSSTASDYRSGLNAKARIRRADRAQTLHSQEAI' A
#
# COMPACT_ATOMS: atom_id res chain seq x y z
N MET A 1 13.47 -7.85 1.69
CA MET A 1 14.50 -6.79 1.74
C MET A 1 13.85 -5.40 1.65
N THR A 2 13.16 -4.94 2.69
CA THR A 2 12.46 -3.62 2.73
C THR A 2 13.08 -2.62 3.70
N THR A 3 14.24 -2.94 4.27
CA THR A 3 14.85 -2.23 5.40
C THR A 3 15.32 -0.80 5.08
N ASN A 4 15.65 -0.47 3.83
CA ASN A 4 16.04 0.90 3.45
C ASN A 4 14.87 1.82 3.09
N LEU A 5 13.67 1.27 2.84
CA LEU A 5 12.50 2.05 2.42
C LEU A 5 11.91 2.92 3.53
N LEU A 6 12.01 2.43 4.77
CA LEU A 6 11.27 2.96 5.93
C LEU A 6 12.16 3.64 6.98
N ARG A 7 13.46 3.79 6.69
CA ARG A 7 14.40 4.45 7.60
C ARG A 7 13.96 5.89 7.87
N GLY A 8 13.80 6.25 9.15
CA GLY A 8 13.32 7.57 9.57
C GLY A 8 11.84 7.87 9.29
N LYS A 9 11.04 6.86 8.89
CA LYS A 9 9.60 7.04 8.64
C LYS A 9 8.76 6.76 9.89
N SER A 10 7.59 7.41 9.92
CA SER A 10 6.62 7.30 11.01
C SER A 10 6.16 5.86 11.23
N GLU A 11 5.79 5.54 12.47
CA GLU A 11 5.26 4.22 12.85
C GLU A 11 4.01 3.86 12.03
N SER A 12 3.15 4.85 11.75
CA SER A 12 1.95 4.69 10.93
C SER A 12 2.25 4.17 9.52
N LEU A 13 3.32 4.66 8.88
CA LEU A 13 3.73 4.21 7.55
C LEU A 13 4.31 2.80 7.61
N ARG A 14 5.07 2.47 8.67
CA ARG A 14 5.60 1.11 8.87
C ARG A 14 4.47 0.09 9.04
N VAL A 15 3.47 0.42 9.85
CA VAL A 15 2.27 -0.41 10.04
C VAL A 15 1.51 -0.58 8.73
N LEU A 16 1.37 0.49 7.94
CA LEU A 16 0.72 0.41 6.62
C LEU A 16 1.48 -0.51 5.67
N VAL A 17 2.80 -0.42 5.62
CA VAL A 17 3.63 -1.26 4.74
C VAL A 17 3.54 -2.72 5.14
N LYS A 18 3.67 -3.05 6.44
CA LYS A 18 3.47 -4.40 6.95
C LYS A 18 2.08 -4.95 6.60
N PHE A 19 1.04 -4.12 6.74
CA PHE A 19 -0.33 -4.49 6.37
C PHE A 19 -0.44 -4.80 4.87
N ALA A 20 0.17 -3.98 4.01
CA ALA A 20 0.14 -4.19 2.57
C ALA A 20 0.87 -5.50 2.18
N GLU A 21 2.08 -5.71 2.69
CA GLU A 21 2.87 -6.94 2.46
C GLU A 21 2.10 -8.18 2.89
N ALA A 22 1.44 -8.16 4.07
CA ALA A 22 0.61 -9.26 4.56
C ALA A 22 -0.60 -9.57 3.65
N ASN A 23 -1.08 -8.61 2.86
CA ASN A 23 -2.16 -8.79 1.88
C ASN A 23 -1.63 -9.09 0.46
N GLY A 24 -0.34 -9.41 0.33
CA GLY A 24 0.30 -9.75 -0.94
C GLY A 24 0.58 -8.56 -1.84
N TRP A 25 0.64 -7.34 -1.29
CA TRP A 25 1.06 -6.16 -2.04
C TRP A 25 2.57 -5.98 -1.99
N THR A 26 3.17 -5.73 -3.15
CA THR A 26 4.58 -5.33 -3.27
C THR A 26 4.71 -3.84 -3.00
N VAL A 27 5.74 -3.47 -2.24
CA VAL A 27 5.98 -2.08 -1.81
C VAL A 27 7.30 -1.57 -2.38
N SER A 28 7.28 -0.39 -2.98
CA SER A 28 8.48 0.28 -3.53
C SER A 28 8.48 1.79 -3.27
N ARG A 29 9.64 2.44 -3.37
CA ARG A 29 9.76 3.90 -3.36
C ARG A 29 9.74 4.42 -4.79
N THR A 30 9.01 5.49 -5.04
CA THR A 30 9.18 6.27 -6.28
C THR A 30 10.41 7.17 -6.17
N GLN A 31 10.92 7.65 -7.31
CA GLN A 31 12.02 8.61 -7.36
C GLN A 31 11.70 9.92 -6.61
N GLY A 32 10.44 10.37 -6.65
CA GLY A 32 9.93 11.50 -5.86
C GLY A 32 9.73 11.21 -4.36
N GLY A 33 10.05 9.99 -3.91
CA GLY A 33 10.04 9.63 -2.50
C GLY A 33 8.69 9.17 -1.96
N HIS A 34 7.66 9.01 -2.80
CA HIS A 34 6.38 8.40 -2.40
C HIS A 34 6.53 6.89 -2.25
N ILE A 35 5.62 6.28 -1.49
CA ILE A 35 5.52 4.83 -1.41
C ILE A 35 4.45 4.37 -2.40
N LYS A 36 4.82 3.40 -3.23
CA LYS A 36 3.95 2.76 -4.22
C LYS A 36 3.66 1.33 -3.78
N PHE A 37 2.38 0.98 -3.76
CA PHE A 37 1.88 -0.36 -3.54
C PHE A 37 1.36 -0.93 -4.87
N THR A 38 1.77 -2.15 -5.20
CA THR A 38 1.36 -2.84 -6.43
C THR A 38 0.97 -4.29 -6.12
N LYS A 39 -0.05 -4.78 -6.80
CA LYS A 39 -0.47 -6.19 -6.75
C LYS A 39 -0.93 -6.61 -8.14
N SER A 40 -0.65 -7.85 -8.53
CA SER A 40 -1.00 -8.34 -9.87
C SER A 40 -2.50 -8.23 -10.11
N GLY A 41 -2.89 -7.78 -11.30
CA GLY A 41 -4.30 -7.56 -11.67
C GLY A 41 -4.97 -6.36 -10.99
N LEU A 42 -4.25 -5.56 -10.20
CA LEU A 42 -4.80 -4.40 -9.50
C LEU A 42 -4.05 -3.10 -9.80
N GLY A 43 -4.79 -1.99 -9.71
CA GLY A 43 -4.23 -0.65 -9.89
C GLY A 43 -3.20 -0.30 -8.80
N SER A 44 -2.16 0.44 -9.18
CA SER A 44 -1.15 0.92 -8.24
C SER A 44 -1.73 1.95 -7.27
N ILE A 45 -1.38 1.85 -5.99
CA ILE A 45 -1.79 2.80 -4.95
C ILE A 45 -0.56 3.56 -4.47
N TYR A 46 -0.68 4.89 -4.33
CA TYR A 46 0.42 5.76 -3.89
C TYR A 46 0.09 6.44 -2.57
N THR A 47 1.08 6.57 -1.70
CA THR A 47 1.00 7.41 -0.49
C THR A 47 2.25 8.27 -0.35
N SER A 48 2.06 9.48 0.18
CA SER A 48 3.19 10.28 0.61
C SER A 48 3.97 9.57 1.73
N SER A 49 5.27 9.83 1.81
CA SER A 49 6.16 9.32 2.84
C SER A 49 6.50 10.36 3.92
N THR A 50 5.86 11.52 3.91
CA THR A 50 6.02 12.56 4.93
C THR A 50 5.18 12.25 6.17
N ALA A 51 5.79 12.41 7.35
CA ALA A 51 5.19 12.05 8.64
C ALA A 51 3.94 12.87 9.00
N SER A 52 3.82 14.10 8.48
CA SER A 52 2.67 14.99 8.73
C SER A 52 1.38 14.51 8.05
N ASP A 53 1.47 13.64 7.05
CA ASP A 53 0.32 13.24 6.24
C ASP A 53 -0.34 11.94 6.72
N TYR A 54 -0.92 12.02 7.93
CA TYR A 54 -1.65 10.89 8.53
C TYR A 54 -2.83 10.43 7.67
N ARG A 55 -3.54 11.38 7.02
CA ARG A 55 -4.72 11.07 6.18
C ARG A 55 -4.33 10.29 4.93
N SER A 56 -3.19 10.58 4.30
CA SER A 56 -2.70 9.80 3.16
C SER A 56 -2.48 8.33 3.51
N GLY A 57 -1.93 8.04 4.69
CA GLY A 57 -1.77 6.66 5.18
C GLY A 57 -3.09 5.93 5.38
N LEU A 58 -4.08 6.58 6.01
CA LEU A 58 -5.42 6.01 6.17
C LEU A 58 -6.12 5.76 4.82
N ASN A 59 -6.04 6.74 3.91
CA ASN A 59 -6.62 6.64 2.57
C ASN A 59 -5.98 5.51 1.75
N ALA A 60 -4.66 5.31 1.87
CA ALA A 60 -3.96 4.21 1.25
C ALA A 60 -4.43 2.85 1.81
N LYS A 61 -4.54 2.72 3.13
CA LYS A 61 -5.09 1.51 3.78
C LYS A 61 -6.50 1.19 3.30
N ALA A 62 -7.36 2.21 3.19
CA ALA A 62 -8.73 2.05 2.69
C ALA A 62 -8.77 1.65 1.21
N ARG A 63 -7.87 2.18 0.37
CA ARG A 63 -7.75 1.79 -1.04
C ARG A 63 -7.29 0.33 -1.19
N ILE A 64 -6.30 -0.11 -0.42
CA ILE A 64 -5.83 -1.51 -0.41
C ILE A 64 -7.00 -2.45 -0.11
N ARG A 65 -7.74 -2.20 0.99
CA ARG A 65 -8.91 -3.00 1.37
C ARG A 65 -9.99 -3.04 0.30
N ARG A 66 -10.26 -1.91 -0.36
CA ARG A 66 -11.26 -1.85 -1.44
C ARG A 66 -10.82 -2.66 -2.66
N ALA A 67 -9.55 -2.56 -3.02
CA ALA A 67 -8.98 -3.30 -4.14
C ALA A 67 -8.96 -4.81 -3.87
N ASP A 68 -8.59 -5.25 -2.65
CA ASP A 68 -8.64 -6.66 -2.27
C ASP A 68 -10.08 -7.23 -2.31
N ARG A 69 -11.07 -6.45 -1.84
CA ARG A 69 -12.48 -6.85 -1.95
C ARG A 69 -12.94 -6.94 -3.41
N ALA A 70 -12.67 -5.91 -4.22
CA ALA A 70 -13.05 -5.91 -5.62
C ALA A 70 -12.41 -7.08 -6.39
N GLN A 71 -11.16 -7.42 -6.08
CA GLN A 71 -10.49 -8.60 -6.65
C GLN A 71 -11.23 -9.89 -6.29
N THR A 72 -11.61 -10.04 -5.03
CA THR A 72 -12.33 -11.23 -4.54
C THR A 72 -13.68 -11.39 -5.26
N LEU A 73 -14.44 -10.30 -5.41
CA LEU A 73 -15.70 -10.30 -6.17
C LEU A 73 -15.49 -10.68 -7.63
N HIS A 74 -14.50 -10.06 -8.30
CA HIS A 74 -14.21 -10.36 -9.71
C HIS A 74 -13.82 -11.83 -9.94
N SER A 75 -13.11 -12.44 -8.98
CA SER A 75 -12.80 -13.88 -9.03
C SER A 75 -14.01 -14.78 -8.78
N GLN A 76 -15.08 -14.29 -8.14
CA GLN A 76 -16.31 -15.06 -7.87
C GLN A 76 -17.34 -14.99 -9.01
N GLU A 77 -17.38 -13.88 -9.77
CA GLU A 77 -18.27 -13.72 -10.93
C GLU A 77 -17.79 -14.47 -12.18
N ALA A 78 -16.55 -14.94 -12.20
CA ALA A 78 -15.93 -15.63 -13.33
C ALA A 78 -16.09 -17.16 -13.30
N ILE A 79 -17.08 -17.70 -12.59
CA ILE A 79 -17.35 -19.15 -12.42
C ILE A 79 -18.70 -19.50 -13.05
#